data_AF-A0A967I9A8-F1
#
_entry.id   AF-A0A967I9A8-F1
#
_cell.length_a   1.000
_cell.length_b   1.000
_cell.length_c   1.000
_cell.angle_alpha   90.00
_cell.angle_beta   90.00
_cell.angle_gamma   90.00
#
_symmetry.space_group_name_H-M   'P 1'
#
loop_
_entity.id
_entity.type
_entity.pdbx_description
1 polymer ?
#
loop_
_entity_poly.entity_id
_entity_poly.type
_entity_poly.pdbx_seq_one_letter_code
_entity_poly.pdbx_strand_id
1 'polypeptide(L)' 'HGSSLKQIMAAIRYGFTSVMIDASTEPLEQNIAITKEVVALAHAVDVSVEGELGTIGTTGPEAEAGTEEII' A
#
# COMPACT_ATOMS: atom_id res chain seq x y z
N HIS A 1 3.21 6.33 2.58
CA HIS A 1 2.38 5.13 2.48
C HIS A 1 1.00 5.56 1.99
N GLY A 2 0.65 5.24 0.75
CA GLY A 2 -0.68 5.58 0.25
C GLY A 2 -1.69 4.67 0.94
N SER A 3 -2.53 5.22 1.81
CA SER A 3 -3.48 4.47 2.63
C SER A 3 -4.83 4.25 1.90
N SER A 4 -4.98 4.76 0.67
CA SER A 4 -6.23 4.67 -0.08
C SER A 4 -6.05 4.65 -1.59
N LEU A 5 -6.97 3.95 -2.25
CA LEU A 5 -7.03 3.85 -3.71
C LEU A 5 -7.17 5.23 -4.39
N LYS A 6 -7.82 6.19 -3.73
CA LYS A 6 -7.93 7.58 -4.20
C LYS A 6 -6.57 8.29 -4.24
N GLN A 7 -5.72 8.09 -3.24
CA GLN A 7 -4.38 8.68 -3.22
C GLN A 7 -3.50 8.06 -4.30
N ILE A 8 -3.62 6.75 -4.53
CA ILE A 8 -2.89 6.05 -5.59
C ILE A 8 -3.31 6.56 -6.97
N MET A 9 -4.61 6.64 -7.23
CA MET A 9 -5.12 7.20 -8.48
C MET A 9 -4.67 8.66 -8.69
N ALA A 10 -4.63 9.46 -7.61
CA ALA A 10 -4.12 10.82 -7.70
C ALA A 10 -2.64 10.84 -8.05
N ALA A 11 -1.80 10.02 -7.39
CA ALA A 11 -0.37 9.92 -7.68
C ALA A 11 -0.10 9.52 -9.14
N ILE A 12 -0.81 8.49 -9.64
CA ILE A 12 -0.75 8.07 -11.05
C ILE A 12 -1.12 9.24 -11.97
N ARG A 13 -2.21 9.97 -11.67
CA ARG A 13 -2.64 11.14 -12.47
C ARG A 13 -1.63 12.28 -12.47
N TYR A 14 -0.86 12.43 -11.39
CA TYR A 14 0.22 13.41 -11.30
C TYR A 14 1.53 12.93 -11.97
N GLY A 15 1.52 11.75 -12.61
CA GLY A 15 2.64 11.26 -13.41
C GLY A 15 3.68 10.47 -12.61
N PHE A 16 3.31 9.92 -11.45
CA PHE A 16 4.20 9.06 -10.70
C PHE A 16 4.41 7.74 -11.44
N THR A 17 5.64 7.22 -11.42
CA THR A 17 6.01 5.96 -12.08
C THR A 17 6.00 4.76 -11.14
N SER A 18 5.82 4.99 -9.84
CA SER A 18 5.67 3.96 -8.81
C SER A 18 4.72 4.44 -7.72
N VAL A 19 3.95 3.52 -7.15
CA VAL A 19 3.01 3.76 -6.04
C VAL A 19 3.15 2.67 -4.98
N MET A 20 2.81 3.01 -3.74
CA MET A 20 2.81 2.07 -2.63
C MET A 20 1.43 2.06 -1.97
N ILE A 21 0.90 0.85 -1.74
CA ILE A 21 -0.30 0.61 -0.93
C ILE A 21 0.11 -0.06 0.38
N ASP A 22 -0.23 0.59 1.49
CA ASP A 22 -0.06 0.01 2.80
C ASP A 22 -1.44 -0.42 3.33
N ALA A 23 -1.64 -1.73 3.32
CA ALA A 23 -2.79 -2.40 3.91
C ALA A 23 -2.32 -3.38 5.00
N SER A 24 -1.16 -3.12 5.61
CA SER A 24 -0.55 -3.98 6.63
C SER A 24 -1.40 -4.11 7.89
N THR A 25 -2.28 -3.15 8.17
CA THR A 25 -3.23 -3.16 9.29
C THR A 25 -4.45 -4.07 9.05
N GLU A 26 -4.67 -4.51 7.81
CA GLU A 26 -5.79 -5.37 7.45
C GLU A 26 -5.41 -6.85 7.56
N PRO A 27 -6.38 -7.75 7.79
CA PRO A 27 -6.14 -9.18 7.71
C PRO A 27 -5.47 -9.57 6.38
N LEU A 28 -4.58 -10.58 6.40
CA LEU A 28 -3.79 -10.98 5.23
C LEU A 28 -4.61 -11.10 3.93
N GLU A 29 -5.74 -11.79 3.97
CA GLU A 29 -6.63 -11.97 2.80
C GLU A 29 -7.16 -10.63 2.27
N GLN A 30 -7.46 -9.69 3.17
CA GLN A 30 -7.94 -8.36 2.82
C GLN A 30 -6.81 -7.49 2.26
N ASN A 31 -5.60 -7.57 2.83
CA ASN A 31 -4.42 -6.92 2.29
C ASN A 31 -4.12 -7.42 0.86
N ILE A 32 -4.14 -8.75 0.64
CA ILE A 32 -3.97 -9.34 -0.70
C ILE A 32 -5.02 -8.81 -1.67
N ALA A 33 -6.30 -8.76 -1.27
CA ALA A 33 -7.38 -8.27 -2.11
C ALA A 33 -7.20 -6.80 -2.52
N ILE A 34 -6.88 -5.93 -1.55
CA ILE A 34 -6.65 -4.49 -1.77
C ILE A 34 -5.42 -4.28 -2.66
N THR A 35 -4.31 -4.94 -2.34
CA THR A 35 -3.06 -4.83 -3.11
C THR A 35 -3.26 -5.30 -4.54
N LYS A 36 -4.03 -6.37 -4.76
CA LYS A 36 -4.35 -6.87 -6.11
C LYS A 36 -5.17 -5.88 -6.93
N GLU A 37 -6.13 -5.19 -6.33
CA GLU A 37 -6.91 -4.14 -7.00
C GLU A 37 -6.01 -2.99 -7.45
N VAL A 38 -5.12 -2.54 -6.57
CA VAL A 38 -4.15 -1.48 -6.86
C VAL A 38 -3.20 -1.89 -7.99
N VAL A 39 -2.67 -3.11 -7.95
CA VAL A 39 -1.80 -3.66 -9.01
C VAL A 39 -2.51 -3.67 -10.36
N ALA A 40 -3.77 -4.10 -10.42
CA ALA A 40 -4.53 -4.14 -11.66
C ALA A 40 -4.70 -2.73 -12.28
N LEU A 41 -4.94 -1.71 -11.44
CA LEU A 41 -5.09 -0.33 -11.88
C LEU A 41 -3.76 0.30 -12.33
N ALA A 42 -2.69 0.09 -11.56
CA ALA A 42 -1.38 0.68 -11.84
C ALA A 42 -0.70 0.04 -13.07
N HIS A 43 -0.77 -1.28 -13.22
CA HIS A 43 -0.19 -1.97 -14.37
C HIS A 43 -0.91 -1.63 -15.69
N ALA A 44 -2.18 -1.22 -15.65
CA ALA A 44 -2.90 -0.75 -16.84
C ALA A 44 -2.28 0.52 -17.45
N VAL A 45 -1.43 1.23 -16.69
CA VAL A 45 -0.75 2.47 -17.08
C VAL A 45 0.77 2.39 -16.88
N ASP A 46 1.33 1.17 -16.82
CA ASP A 46 2.77 0.90 -16.71
C ASP A 46 3.45 1.53 -15.48
N VAL A 47 2.73 1.57 -14.35
CA VAL A 47 3.22 2.06 -13.05
C VAL A 47 3.49 0.88 -12.13
N SER A 48 4.66 0.84 -11.47
CA SER A 48 5.00 -0.23 -10.52
C SER A 48 4.29 -0.06 -9.17
N VAL A 49 4.08 -1.17 -8.45
CA VAL A 49 3.41 -1.18 -7.15
C VAL A 49 4.27 -1.86 -6.09
N GLU A 50 4.35 -1.23 -4.92
CA GLU A 50 4.88 -1.79 -3.69
C GLU A 50 3.74 -2.04 -2.69
N GLY A 51 3.78 -3.18 -2.00
CA GLY A 51 2.82 -3.55 -0.95
C GLY A 51 3.55 -3.93 0.34
N GLU A 52 2.95 -3.60 1.48
CA GLU A 52 3.51 -3.90 2.80
C GLU A 52 2.81 -5.09 3.46
N LEU A 53 3.57 -5.97 4.09
CA LEU A 53 3.08 -7.10 4.89
C LEU A 53 3.79 -7.12 6.25
N GLY A 54 2.98 -7.16 7.32
CA GLY A 54 3.48 -7.02 8.68
C GLY A 54 3.84 -5.57 9.01
N THR A 55 4.61 -5.36 10.08
CA THR A 55 4.95 -4.01 10.56
C THR A 55 6.44 -3.77 10.44
N ILE A 56 6.83 -2.69 9.75
CA ILE A 56 8.21 -2.21 9.81
C ILE A 56 8.47 -1.64 11.21
N GLY A 57 9.45 -2.22 11.91
CA GLY A 57 9.79 -1.87 13.30
C GLY A 57 10.04 -0.37 13.49
N THR A 58 9.39 0.20 14.51
CA THR A 58 9.39 1.63 14.81
C THR A 58 10.65 2.04 15.61
N THR A 59 11.28 3.16 15.25
CA THR A 59 12.37 3.79 16.04
C THR A 59 12.09 5.24 16.43
N GLY A 60 10.84 5.70 16.35
CA GLY A 60 10.49 7.10 16.63
C GLY A 60 9.03 7.30 17.07
N PRO A 61 8.70 8.47 17.67
CA PRO A 61 7.39 8.77 18.26
C PRO A 61 6.27 9.04 17.24
N GLU A 62 6.60 9.09 15.95
CA GLU A 62 5.68 9.44 14.83
C GLU A 62 5.31 8.20 13.99
N ALA A 63 5.30 7.03 14.61
CA ALA A 63 5.12 5.76 13.90
C ALA A 63 3.73 5.65 13.25
N GLU A 64 3.72 5.30 11.95
CA GLU A 64 2.56 4.74 11.27
C GLU A 64 2.16 3.45 12.00
N ALA A 65 0.89 3.34 12.40
CA ALA A 65 0.40 2.21 13.16
C ALA A 65 0.28 0.99 12.24
N GLY A 66 1.28 0.10 12.26
CA GLY A 66 1.20 -1.22 11.63
C GLY A 66 0.43 -2.23 12.51
N THR A 67 0.25 -3.45 12.01
CA THR A 67 -0.40 -4.54 12.78
C THR A 67 0.54 -5.22 13.78
N GLU A 68 0.04 -5.58 14.97
CA GLU A 68 0.82 -6.37 15.94
C GLU A 68 0.79 -7.89 15.64
N GLU A 69 -0.13 -8.35 14.80
CA GLU A 69 -0.23 -9.75 14.36
C GLU A 69 0.43 -9.93 12.99
N ILE A 70 1.66 -10.44 13.00
CA ILE A 70 2.33 -10.96 11.82
C ILE A 70 2.21 -12.49 11.89
N ILE A 71 1.39 -13.06 11.00
CA ILE A 71 1.18 -14.49 10.72
C ILE A 71 2.19 -15.48 11.30
#